data_AF-A0A850GAJ6-F1
#
_entry.id   AF-A0A850GAJ6-F1
#
_cell.length_a   1.000
_cell.length_b   1.000
_cell.length_c   1.000
_cell.angle_alpha   90.00
_cell.angle_beta   90.00
_cell.angle_gamma   90.00
#
_symmetry.space_group_name_H-M   'P 1'
#
loop_
_entity.id
_entity.type
_entity.pdbx_description
1 polymer ?
#
loop_
_entity_poly.entity_id
_entity_poly.type
_entity_poly.pdbx_seq_one_letter_code
_entity_poly.pdbx_strand_id
1 'polypeptide(L)'
;MHRRLVIPRLPEGSVPPPTQLEPRRVDAPSLAGVRLVFGVGSEADAPPSAADFHPVYTVSMPVVSAGGLDPDGIYEFDAGAQLELLQARARARRWGVRLELALAQRAEALSCADLYIDPPWPGRDGVGPRLELIGSPRGEGLPGGGRALTVASSVVDEVEAARRLGGRFTFQLRDADPHGGGPATVESPVQIVELHLGRYEFE
;
A
#
# COMPACT_ATOMS: atom_id res chain seq x y z
N MET A 1 -15.43 -3.06 10.40
CA MET A 1 -14.53 -1.93 10.11
C MET A 1 -13.22 -2.48 9.62
N HIS A 2 -12.72 -2.00 8.47
CA HIS A 2 -11.40 -2.38 7.94
C HIS A 2 -10.30 -1.77 8.81
N ARG A 3 -9.15 -2.44 8.93
CA ARG A 3 -7.98 -1.89 9.64
C ARG A 3 -7.28 -0.89 8.72
N ARG A 4 -7.78 0.33 8.76
CA ARG A 4 -7.21 1.47 8.04
C ARG A 4 -5.79 1.76 8.49
N LEU A 5 -4.94 2.12 7.53
CA LEU A 5 -3.67 2.79 7.80
C LEU A 5 -3.85 4.31 7.63
N VAL A 6 -3.41 5.09 8.63
CA VAL A 6 -3.38 6.55 8.57
C VAL A 6 -1.93 7.01 8.63
N ILE A 7 -1.49 7.76 7.62
CA ILE A 7 -0.15 8.35 7.57
C ILE A 7 -0.29 9.85 7.76
N PRO A 8 0.30 10.42 8.82
CA PRO A 8 0.09 11.82 9.16
C PRO A 8 0.69 12.75 8.11
N ARG A 9 0.06 13.93 8.00
CA ARG A 9 0.64 15.11 7.36
C ARG A 9 1.93 15.53 8.06
N LEU A 10 2.80 16.21 7.32
CA LEU A 10 4.04 16.78 7.82
C LEU A 10 3.75 18.12 8.53
N PRO A 11 4.52 18.46 9.58
CA PRO A 11 4.37 19.74 10.26
C PRO A 11 4.81 20.93 9.39
N GLU A 12 5.62 20.68 8.36
CA GLU A 12 6.17 21.69 7.46
C GLU A 12 5.65 21.46 6.04
N GLY A 13 5.28 22.56 5.38
CA GLY A 13 4.92 22.56 3.96
C GLY A 13 4.91 23.99 3.42
N SER A 14 5.21 24.15 2.14
CA SER A 14 5.31 25.44 1.46
C SER A 14 3.96 26.06 1.10
N VAL A 15 2.87 25.49 1.62
CA VAL A 15 1.51 25.83 1.25
C VAL A 15 0.97 26.83 2.28
N PRO A 16 0.58 28.05 1.86
CA PRO A 16 0.03 29.03 2.78
C PRO A 16 -1.21 28.47 3.49
N PRO A 17 -1.42 28.83 4.78
CA PRO A 17 -2.63 28.45 5.49
C PRO A 17 -3.87 28.95 4.73
N PRO A 18 -5.00 28.21 4.78
CA PRO A 18 -6.18 28.58 4.02
C PRO A 18 -6.65 29.98 4.43
N THR A 19 -6.74 30.87 3.45
CA THR A 19 -7.22 32.26 3.62
C THR A 19 -8.74 32.38 3.48
N GLN A 20 -9.43 31.32 3.10
CA GLN A 20 -10.88 31.28 2.88
C GLN A 20 -11.52 30.02 3.50
N LEU A 21 -12.78 30.16 3.92
CA LEU A 21 -13.63 29.12 4.53
C LEU A 21 -14.12 28.05 3.54
N GLU A 22 -13.67 28.08 2.28
CA GLU A 22 -14.13 27.14 1.25
C GLU A 22 -13.34 25.82 1.30
N PRO A 23 -14.02 24.66 1.12
CA PRO A 23 -13.36 23.38 1.02
C PRO A 23 -12.32 23.37 -0.10
N ARG A 24 -11.07 23.11 0.25
CA ARG A 24 -9.97 23.02 -0.69
C ARG A 24 -9.84 21.60 -1.23
N ARG A 25 -9.73 21.49 -2.55
CA ARG A 25 -9.35 20.23 -3.20
C ARG A 25 -7.85 20.17 -3.42
N VAL A 26 -7.27 19.02 -3.11
CA VAL A 26 -5.89 18.65 -3.44
C VAL A 26 -5.88 17.40 -4.31
N ASP A 27 -4.79 17.18 -5.03
CA ASP A 27 -4.63 15.99 -5.83
C ASP A 27 -4.58 14.72 -4.98
N ALA A 28 -5.21 13.66 -5.46
CA ALA A 28 -5.14 12.35 -4.84
C ALA A 28 -3.70 11.80 -4.86
N PRO A 29 -3.32 10.93 -3.91
CA PRO A 29 -2.04 10.22 -4.00
C PRO A 29 -2.03 9.34 -5.25
N SER A 30 -0.91 9.32 -5.97
CA SER A 30 -0.73 8.45 -7.13
C SER A 30 -0.06 7.15 -6.73
N LEU A 31 -0.56 6.01 -7.21
CA LEU A 31 0.16 4.75 -7.16
C LEU A 31 1.30 4.79 -8.20
N ALA A 32 2.54 4.65 -7.73
CA ALA A 32 3.74 4.67 -8.56
C ALA A 32 4.28 3.26 -8.85
N GLY A 33 3.90 2.27 -8.06
CA GLY A 33 4.31 0.89 -8.28
C GLY A 33 3.67 -0.10 -7.33
N VAL A 34 3.58 -1.35 -7.79
CA VAL A 34 3.12 -2.51 -7.03
C VAL A 34 4.26 -3.52 -6.98
N ARG A 35 4.55 -4.07 -5.80
CA ARG A 35 5.60 -5.07 -5.62
C ARG A 35 5.08 -6.24 -4.80
N LEU A 36 5.43 -7.45 -5.22
CA LEU A 36 5.38 -8.64 -4.39
C LEU A 36 6.79 -8.95 -3.94
N VAL A 37 7.03 -8.82 -2.64
CA VAL A 37 8.34 -9.08 -2.04
C VAL A 37 8.29 -10.41 -1.34
N PHE A 38 9.12 -11.34 -1.81
CA PHE A 38 9.29 -12.68 -1.28
C PHE A 38 10.58 -12.74 -0.47
N GLY A 39 10.51 -13.35 0.69
CA GLY A 39 11.63 -13.39 1.62
C GLY A 39 11.52 -14.51 2.63
N VAL A 40 12.53 -14.59 3.49
CA VAL A 40 12.69 -15.64 4.50
C VAL A 40 12.97 -15.02 5.86
N GLY A 41 12.78 -15.81 6.92
CA GLY A 41 13.21 -15.47 8.27
C GLY A 41 14.64 -15.90 8.55
N SER A 42 15.17 -15.47 9.69
CA SER A 42 16.48 -15.90 10.20
C SER A 42 16.45 -17.36 10.67
N GLU A 43 15.34 -17.76 11.28
CA GLU A 43 15.16 -19.10 11.85
C GLU A 43 14.85 -20.15 10.77
N ALA A 44 15.39 -21.36 10.97
CA ALA A 44 15.04 -22.52 10.16
C ALA A 44 13.60 -22.97 10.50
N ASP A 45 12.83 -23.35 9.47
CA ASP A 45 11.47 -23.90 9.58
C ASP A 45 10.39 -23.03 10.27
N ALA A 46 10.70 -21.80 10.67
CA ALA A 46 9.72 -20.83 11.15
C ALA A 46 9.28 -19.87 10.02
N PRO A 47 7.99 -19.48 9.95
CA PRO A 47 7.56 -18.48 8.99
C PRO A 47 8.15 -17.11 9.34
N PRO A 48 8.56 -16.31 8.34
CA PRO A 48 9.08 -14.97 8.60
C PRO A 48 8.03 -14.07 9.25
N SER A 49 8.49 -13.26 10.20
CA SER A 49 7.69 -12.17 10.80
C SER A 49 8.05 -10.83 10.17
N ALA A 50 7.23 -9.79 10.36
CA ALA A 50 7.57 -8.45 9.87
C ALA A 50 8.91 -7.91 10.40
N ALA A 51 9.28 -8.25 11.64
CA ALA A 51 10.54 -7.84 12.26
C ALA A 51 11.75 -8.67 11.78
N ASP A 52 11.50 -9.86 11.24
CA ASP A 52 12.51 -10.82 10.79
C ASP A 52 12.18 -11.28 9.37
N PHE A 53 12.00 -10.32 8.47
CA PHE A 53 11.75 -10.59 7.06
C PHE A 53 12.93 -10.08 6.25
N HIS A 54 13.64 -11.00 5.60
CA HIS A 54 14.77 -10.71 4.73
C HIS A 54 14.31 -10.86 3.28
N PRO A 55 14.12 -9.76 2.53
CA PRO A 55 13.77 -9.83 1.11
C PRO A 55 14.82 -10.59 0.31
N VAL A 56 14.38 -11.55 -0.50
CA VAL A 56 15.25 -12.36 -1.38
C VAL A 56 14.90 -12.14 -2.84
N TYR A 57 13.60 -12.06 -3.16
CA TYR A 57 13.10 -11.96 -4.52
C TYR A 57 11.96 -10.97 -4.59
N THR A 58 11.92 -10.12 -5.62
CA THR A 58 10.87 -9.12 -5.80
C THR A 58 10.35 -9.17 -7.22
N VAL A 59 9.03 -9.30 -7.34
CA VAL A 59 8.31 -9.02 -8.59
C VAL A 59 7.77 -7.61 -8.49
N SER A 60 8.11 -6.75 -9.45
CA SER A 60 7.78 -5.33 -9.41
C SER A 60 7.10 -4.92 -10.70
N MET A 61 6.06 -4.10 -10.57
CA MET A 61 5.37 -3.48 -11.67
C MET A 61 5.33 -1.96 -11.48
N PRO A 62 6.04 -1.20 -12.32
CA PRO A 62 5.97 0.24 -12.29
C PRO A 62 4.60 0.69 -12.80
N VAL A 63 3.94 1.58 -12.06
CA VAL A 63 2.67 2.17 -12.47
C VAL A 63 2.96 3.53 -13.08
N VAL A 64 2.99 3.59 -14.41
CA VAL A 64 3.32 4.80 -15.17
C VAL A 64 2.14 5.77 -15.28
N SER A 65 0.91 5.28 -15.15
CA SER A 65 -0.31 6.07 -14.99
C SER A 65 -1.41 5.23 -14.34
N ALA A 66 -2.35 5.87 -13.63
CA ALA A 66 -3.57 5.19 -13.18
C ALA A 66 -4.35 4.73 -14.43
N GLY A 67 -4.40 3.41 -14.67
CA GLY A 67 -4.94 2.81 -15.91
C GLY A 67 -3.90 2.56 -17.02
N GLY A 68 -2.60 2.61 -16.71
CA GLY A 68 -1.52 2.56 -17.71
C GLY A 68 -0.95 1.19 -18.06
N LEU A 69 -1.48 0.10 -17.49
CA LEU A 69 -0.96 -1.26 -17.75
C LEU A 69 -1.95 -2.15 -18.50
N ASP A 70 -3.26 -1.99 -18.27
CA ASP A 70 -4.30 -2.70 -19.02
C ASP A 70 -5.54 -1.80 -19.25
N PRO A 71 -6.30 -1.95 -20.37
CA PRO A 71 -7.46 -1.12 -20.68
C PRO A 71 -8.57 -1.14 -19.62
N ASP A 72 -8.61 -2.18 -18.79
CA ASP A 72 -9.60 -2.33 -17.71
C ASP A 72 -9.15 -1.72 -16.36
N GLY A 73 -7.88 -1.32 -16.25
CA GLY A 73 -7.29 -0.73 -15.05
C GLY A 73 -7.04 -1.70 -13.90
N ILE A 74 -7.04 -3.01 -14.16
CA ILE A 74 -6.73 -4.07 -13.19
C ILE A 74 -5.25 -4.45 -13.28
N TYR A 75 -4.66 -4.74 -12.13
CA TYR A 75 -3.26 -5.14 -12.00
C TYR A 75 -3.17 -6.59 -11.54
N GLU A 76 -2.54 -7.44 -12.35
CA GLU A 76 -2.63 -8.90 -12.18
C GLU A 76 -1.27 -9.59 -11.90
N PHE A 77 -1.23 -10.46 -10.89
CA PHE A 77 -0.10 -11.35 -10.55
C PHE A 77 -0.59 -12.59 -9.80
N ASP A 78 -0.16 -13.82 -10.09
CA ASP A 78 -0.42 -14.92 -9.13
C ASP A 78 0.65 -14.97 -8.03
N ALA A 79 0.38 -14.26 -6.92
CA ALA A 79 1.25 -14.24 -5.75
C ALA A 79 1.35 -15.63 -5.09
N GLY A 80 0.27 -16.43 -5.16
CA GLY A 80 0.19 -17.76 -4.57
C GLY A 80 1.04 -18.77 -5.32
N ALA A 81 0.88 -18.85 -6.64
CA ALA A 81 1.67 -19.78 -7.46
C ALA A 81 3.17 -19.50 -7.36
N GLN A 82 3.57 -18.22 -7.33
CA GLN A 82 4.99 -17.86 -7.15
C GLN A 82 5.50 -18.25 -5.76
N LEU A 83 4.71 -18.06 -4.70
CA LEU A 83 5.08 -18.48 -3.34
C LEU A 83 5.20 -20.00 -3.25
N GLU A 84 4.23 -20.73 -3.79
CA GLU A 84 4.23 -22.20 -3.83
C GLU A 84 5.47 -22.75 -4.54
N LEU A 85 5.83 -22.17 -5.69
CA LEU A 85 7.05 -22.55 -6.43
C LEU A 85 8.33 -22.35 -5.61
N LEU A 86 8.43 -21.23 -4.88
CA LEU A 86 9.57 -20.93 -4.01
C LEU A 86 9.62 -21.90 -2.81
N GLN A 87 8.48 -22.16 -2.19
CA GLN A 87 8.37 -23.10 -1.07
C GLN A 87 8.71 -24.54 -1.48
N ALA A 88 8.25 -24.99 -2.65
CA ALA A 88 8.55 -26.34 -3.17
C ALA A 88 10.05 -26.56 -3.45
N ARG A 89 10.80 -25.48 -3.74
CA ARG A 89 12.24 -25.53 -3.98
C ARG A 89 13.08 -25.29 -2.72
N ALA A 90 12.47 -24.79 -1.64
CA ALA A 90 13.16 -24.49 -0.40
C ALA A 90 13.54 -25.77 0.35
N ARG A 91 14.74 -25.79 0.93
CA ARG A 91 15.25 -26.95 1.69
C ARG A 91 15.44 -26.73 3.19
N ALA A 92 15.41 -25.47 3.64
CA ALA A 92 15.83 -25.14 5.02
C ALA A 92 15.10 -23.93 5.65
N ARG A 93 14.45 -23.08 4.85
CA ARG A 93 13.78 -21.86 5.33
C ARG A 93 12.38 -21.78 4.78
N ARG A 94 11.44 -21.36 5.61
CA ARG A 94 10.09 -21.05 5.14
C ARG A 94 10.10 -19.69 4.45
N TRP A 95 9.34 -19.63 3.36
CA TRP A 95 9.16 -18.43 2.58
C TRP A 95 7.85 -17.75 2.97
N GLY A 96 7.90 -16.43 2.99
CA GLY A 96 6.71 -15.59 3.05
C GLY A 96 6.73 -14.55 1.95
N VAL A 97 5.58 -13.90 1.77
CA VAL A 97 5.38 -12.83 0.82
C VAL A 97 4.67 -11.66 1.50
N ARG A 98 4.99 -10.45 1.08
CA ARG A 98 4.20 -9.25 1.36
C ARG A 98 3.95 -8.46 0.08
N LEU A 99 2.80 -7.81 0.03
CA LEU A 99 2.44 -6.84 -0.99
C LEU A 99 2.96 -5.46 -0.57
N GLU A 100 3.68 -4.75 -1.44
CA GLU A 100 4.07 -3.36 -1.23
C GLU A 100 3.47 -2.45 -2.31
N LEU A 101 2.94 -1.31 -1.89
CA LEU A 101 2.42 -0.25 -2.75
C LEU A 101 3.30 0.99 -2.58
N ALA A 102 3.91 1.42 -3.69
CA ALA A 102 4.64 2.68 -3.75
C ALA A 102 3.65 3.80 -4.08
N LEU A 103 3.51 4.78 -3.18
CA LEU A 103 2.61 5.91 -3.32
C LEU A 103 3.43 7.19 -3.44
N ALA A 104 3.01 8.10 -4.31
CA ALA A 104 3.56 9.45 -4.40
C ALA A 104 2.50 10.48 -4.01
N GLN A 105 2.91 11.43 -3.18
CA GLN A 105 2.09 12.56 -2.75
C GLN A 105 2.72 13.87 -3.21
N ARG A 106 1.89 14.76 -3.77
CA ARG A 106 2.32 16.08 -4.21
C ARG A 106 2.57 16.99 -3.00
N ALA A 107 3.47 17.96 -3.18
CA ALA A 107 3.87 18.92 -2.15
C ALA A 107 2.68 19.65 -1.51
N GLU A 108 1.65 19.94 -2.31
CA GLU A 108 0.49 20.72 -1.89
C GLU A 108 -0.35 20.07 -0.78
N ALA A 109 -0.29 18.75 -0.65
CA ALA A 109 -1.07 18.00 0.34
C ALA A 109 -0.28 17.71 1.62
N LEU A 110 1.05 17.82 1.58
CA LEU A 110 1.93 17.25 2.61
C LEU A 110 1.67 17.81 4.00
N SER A 111 1.38 19.11 4.12
CA SER A 111 1.19 19.76 5.42
C SER A 111 -0.26 19.97 5.82
N CYS A 112 -1.22 19.71 4.93
CA CYS A 112 -2.62 20.04 5.16
C CYS A 112 -3.52 18.81 5.34
N ALA A 113 -3.17 17.64 4.81
CA ALA A 113 -4.04 16.46 4.83
C ALA A 113 -3.29 15.17 5.22
N ASP A 114 -3.91 14.38 6.10
CA ASP A 114 -3.48 13.02 6.41
C ASP A 114 -3.85 12.09 5.25
N LEU A 115 -3.05 11.04 5.04
CA LEU A 115 -3.33 10.00 4.06
C LEU A 115 -4.05 8.83 4.74
N TYR A 116 -5.28 8.59 4.33
CA TYR A 116 -6.12 7.47 4.76
C TYR A 116 -6.05 6.36 3.70
N ILE A 117 -5.76 5.13 4.13
CA ILE A 117 -5.68 3.96 3.25
C ILE A 117 -6.54 2.84 3.82
N ASP A 118 -7.60 2.47 3.11
CA ASP A 118 -8.43 1.33 3.46
C ASP A 118 -8.04 0.10 2.63
N PRO A 119 -7.57 -0.98 3.27
CA PRO A 119 -7.29 -2.23 2.58
C PRO A 119 -8.57 -3.03 2.31
N PRO A 120 -8.54 -3.98 1.34
CA PRO A 120 -9.68 -4.85 1.05
C PRO A 120 -9.99 -5.86 2.16
N TRP A 121 -9.05 -6.11 3.07
CA TRP A 121 -9.19 -7.18 4.07
C TRP A 121 -10.09 -6.76 5.25
N PRO A 122 -10.99 -7.64 5.71
CA PRO A 122 -11.85 -7.33 6.84
C PRO A 122 -11.03 -7.18 8.12
N GLY A 123 -11.14 -6.04 8.79
CA GLY A 123 -10.41 -5.75 10.03
C GLY A 123 -11.00 -6.42 11.30
N ARG A 124 -11.87 -7.43 11.15
CA ARG A 124 -12.64 -8.01 12.25
C ARG A 124 -11.79 -9.01 13.04
N ASP A 125 -11.82 -8.89 14.37
CA ASP A 125 -11.21 -9.81 15.36
C ASP A 125 -9.70 -10.03 15.25
N GLY A 126 -9.05 -9.20 14.45
CA GLY A 126 -7.62 -9.10 14.35
C GLY A 126 -6.89 -10.18 13.56
N VAL A 127 -7.66 -11.04 12.92
CA VAL A 127 -7.22 -12.11 12.03
C VAL A 127 -7.09 -11.56 10.60
N GLY A 128 -5.97 -11.86 9.93
CA GLY A 128 -5.71 -11.46 8.56
C GLY A 128 -4.68 -10.33 8.40
N PRO A 129 -4.32 -9.99 7.15
CA PRO A 129 -3.25 -9.07 6.87
C PRO A 129 -3.53 -7.65 7.38
N ARG A 130 -2.46 -6.90 7.68
CA ARG A 130 -2.53 -5.49 8.07
C ARG A 130 -1.68 -4.64 7.14
N LEU A 131 -2.07 -3.39 6.90
CA LEU A 131 -1.18 -2.43 6.24
C LEU A 131 -0.28 -1.75 7.26
N GLU A 132 0.98 -1.59 6.91
CA GLU A 132 1.99 -0.84 7.66
C GLU A 132 2.78 0.08 6.74
N LEU A 133 3.26 1.20 7.28
CA LEU A 133 4.18 2.07 6.57
C LEU A 133 5.60 1.50 6.72
N ILE A 134 6.28 1.29 5.59
CA ILE A 134 7.71 0.95 5.59
C ILE A 134 8.53 2.24 5.62
N GLY A 135 9.39 2.35 6.63
CA GLY A 135 10.28 3.50 6.80
C GLY A 135 9.62 4.69 7.51
N SER A 136 10.14 5.89 7.24
CA SER A 136 9.73 7.11 7.93
C SER A 136 8.42 7.68 7.35
N PRO A 137 7.52 8.24 8.17
CA PRO A 137 6.37 9.04 7.70
C PRO A 137 6.75 10.23 6.82
N ARG A 138 8.00 10.69 6.86
CA ARG A 138 8.50 11.73 5.94
C ARG A 138 8.61 11.22 4.49
N GLY A 139 8.74 9.91 4.29
CA GLY A 139 8.99 9.33 2.98
C GLY A 139 10.31 9.76 2.37
N GLU A 140 10.49 9.43 1.10
CA GLU A 140 11.59 9.91 0.27
C GLU A 140 11.17 11.17 -0.48
N GLY A 141 12.04 12.18 -0.54
CA GLY A 141 11.72 13.43 -1.24
C GLY A 141 11.61 13.23 -2.76
N LEU A 142 10.56 13.79 -3.36
CA LEU A 142 10.37 13.79 -4.81
C LEU A 142 10.70 15.15 -5.43
N PRO A 143 11.12 15.20 -6.72
CA PRO A 143 11.16 16.45 -7.46
C PRO A 143 9.81 17.19 -7.37
N GLY A 144 9.87 18.50 -7.15
CA GLY A 144 8.68 19.32 -6.90
C GLY A 144 8.21 19.35 -5.44
N GLY A 145 8.97 18.79 -4.50
CA GLY A 145 8.72 18.92 -3.06
C GLY A 145 7.67 17.95 -2.51
N GLY A 146 7.27 16.94 -3.30
CA GLY A 146 6.42 15.84 -2.85
C GLY A 146 7.17 14.80 -2.02
N ARG A 147 6.48 13.73 -1.62
CA ARG A 147 7.10 12.56 -0.99
C ARG A 147 6.64 11.24 -1.61
N ALA A 148 7.55 10.27 -1.64
CA ALA A 148 7.25 8.88 -1.93
C ALA A 148 7.15 8.08 -0.63
N LEU A 149 6.14 7.22 -0.54
CA LEU A 149 5.86 6.35 0.60
C LEU A 149 5.77 4.91 0.11
N THR A 150 6.23 3.96 0.91
CA THR A 150 5.97 2.53 0.68
C THR A 150 5.09 2.01 1.79
N VAL A 151 3.89 1.54 1.45
CA VAL A 151 3.03 0.81 2.39
C VAL A 151 3.07 -0.66 2.06
N ALA A 152 3.10 -1.52 3.08
CA ALA A 152 3.21 -2.95 2.91
C ALA A 152 2.09 -3.68 3.65
N SER A 153 1.67 -4.83 3.14
CA SER A 153 0.97 -5.81 3.95
C SER A 153 1.91 -6.42 4.98
N SER A 154 1.36 -6.93 6.08
CA SER A 154 2.05 -7.93 6.89
C SER A 154 2.45 -9.12 6.02
N VAL A 155 3.53 -9.80 6.40
CA VAL A 155 4.00 -11.01 5.74
C VAL A 155 3.00 -12.15 5.92
N VAL A 156 2.74 -12.90 4.86
CA VAL A 156 1.96 -14.14 4.88
C VAL A 156 2.79 -15.28 4.31
N ASP A 157 2.64 -16.48 4.86
CA ASP A 157 3.37 -17.69 4.48
C ASP A 157 2.46 -18.78 3.88
N GLU A 158 1.15 -18.60 3.92
CA GLU A 158 0.18 -19.49 3.27
C GLU A 158 -0.14 -19.03 1.83
N VAL A 159 -0.16 -19.97 0.89
CA VAL A 159 -0.46 -19.73 -0.54
C VAL A 159 -1.83 -19.05 -0.72
N GLU A 160 -2.86 -19.54 -0.05
CA GLU A 160 -4.21 -18.95 -0.12
C GLU A 160 -4.28 -17.56 0.54
N ALA A 161 -3.46 -17.30 1.56
CA ALA A 161 -3.35 -15.95 2.12
C ALA A 161 -2.65 -15.00 1.15
N ALA A 162 -1.61 -15.47 0.44
CA ALA A 162 -0.91 -14.71 -0.59
C ALA A 162 -1.83 -14.28 -1.74
N ARG A 163 -2.67 -15.20 -2.26
CA ARG A 163 -3.67 -14.89 -3.29
C ARG A 163 -4.69 -13.83 -2.85
N ARG A 164 -4.96 -13.76 -1.55
CA ARG A 164 -5.91 -12.82 -0.93
C ARG A 164 -5.28 -11.51 -0.48
N LEU A 165 -3.98 -11.28 -0.71
CA LEU A 165 -3.37 -9.96 -0.51
C LEU A 165 -3.92 -8.91 -1.49
N GLY A 166 -4.50 -9.34 -2.61
CA GLY A 166 -5.14 -8.45 -3.57
C GLY A 166 -6.50 -7.92 -3.09
N GLY A 167 -7.14 -7.16 -3.96
CA GLY A 167 -8.47 -6.62 -3.81
C GLY A 167 -8.52 -5.12 -4.08
N ARG A 168 -9.60 -4.49 -3.62
CA ARG A 168 -9.86 -3.06 -3.77
C ARG A 168 -9.26 -2.25 -2.63
N PHE A 169 -8.24 -1.47 -2.95
CA PHE A 169 -7.65 -0.47 -2.05
C PHE A 169 -8.25 0.91 -2.33
N THR A 170 -8.50 1.67 -1.27
CA THR A 170 -8.88 3.08 -1.39
C THR A 170 -7.88 3.98 -0.69
N PHE A 171 -7.48 5.05 -1.37
CA PHE A 171 -6.59 6.09 -0.86
C PHE A 171 -7.31 7.43 -0.89
N GLN A 172 -7.22 8.18 0.19
CA GLN A 172 -7.78 9.52 0.25
C GLN A 172 -6.94 10.43 1.14
N LEU A 173 -6.72 11.66 0.70
CA LEU A 173 -6.15 12.73 1.52
C LEU A 173 -7.27 13.51 2.17
N ARG A 174 -7.25 13.66 3.50
CA ARG A 174 -8.21 14.49 4.23
C ARG A 174 -7.59 15.14 5.47
N ASP A 175 -8.12 16.29 5.88
CA ASP A 175 -7.78 16.92 7.16
C ASP A 175 -8.72 16.53 8.32
N ALA A 176 -9.74 15.71 8.04
CA ALA A 176 -10.67 15.14 8.99
C ALA A 176 -10.96 13.67 8.67
N ASP A 177 -11.19 12.84 9.71
CA ASP A 177 -11.47 11.41 9.54
C ASP A 177 -12.76 11.19 8.71
N PRO A 178 -12.68 10.45 7.58
CA PRO A 178 -13.83 10.15 6.73
C PRO A 178 -14.95 9.34 7.40
N HIS A 179 -14.75 8.77 8.60
CA HIS A 179 -15.73 7.94 9.30
C HIS A 179 -16.26 8.53 10.62
N GLY A 180 -15.96 9.79 10.94
CA GLY A 180 -16.47 10.39 12.18
C GLY A 180 -15.86 11.73 12.57
N GLY A 181 -14.94 12.28 11.79
CA GLY A 181 -14.23 13.53 12.11
C GLY A 181 -14.99 14.81 11.78
N GLY A 182 -16.21 14.72 11.22
CA GLY A 182 -16.95 15.87 10.69
C GLY A 182 -16.58 16.21 9.24
N PRO A 183 -17.05 17.35 8.73
CA PRO A 183 -16.73 17.79 7.37
C PRO A 183 -15.24 18.13 7.23
N ALA A 184 -14.62 17.63 6.16
CA ALA A 184 -13.24 17.98 5.82
C ALA A 184 -13.20 19.38 5.19
N THR A 185 -12.16 20.16 5.51
CA THR A 185 -11.89 21.44 4.83
C THR A 185 -10.83 21.28 3.74
N VAL A 186 -10.08 20.19 3.78
CA VAL A 186 -9.16 19.79 2.71
C VAL A 186 -9.40 18.32 2.37
N GLU A 187 -9.68 18.04 1.10
CA GLU A 187 -9.83 16.64 0.64
C GLU A 187 -9.36 16.42 -0.79
N SER A 188 -8.92 15.20 -1.08
CA SER A 188 -8.76 14.72 -2.46
C SER A 188 -9.97 13.89 -2.91
N PRO A 189 -10.14 13.69 -4.23
CA PRO A 189 -10.90 12.57 -4.75
C PRO A 189 -10.40 11.25 -4.15
N VAL A 190 -11.29 10.26 -4.03
CA VAL A 190 -10.91 8.91 -3.63
C VAL A 190 -10.20 8.24 -4.81
N GLN A 191 -8.94 7.84 -4.61
CA GLN A 191 -8.25 6.98 -5.54
C GLN A 191 -8.57 5.53 -5.20
N ILE A 192 -9.03 4.77 -6.19
CA ILE A 192 -9.28 3.34 -6.09
C ILE A 192 -8.21 2.61 -6.89
N VAL A 193 -7.68 1.52 -6.35
CA VAL A 193 -6.81 0.59 -7.05
C VAL A 193 -7.33 -0.81 -6.82
N GLU A 194 -7.48 -1.58 -7.90
CA GLU A 194 -7.90 -2.97 -7.83
C GLU A 194 -6.73 -3.88 -8.24
N LEU A 195 -6.37 -4.80 -7.35
CA LEU A 195 -5.26 -5.74 -7.55
C LEU A 195 -5.80 -7.16 -7.55
N HIS A 196 -5.58 -7.92 -8.61
CA HIS A 196 -5.98 -9.32 -8.69
C HIS A 196 -4.73 -10.17 -8.49
N LEU A 197 -4.63 -10.80 -7.31
CA LEU A 197 -3.44 -11.55 -6.91
C LEU A 197 -3.58 -13.08 -7.02
N GLY A 198 -4.67 -13.56 -7.62
CA GLY A 198 -5.07 -14.96 -7.62
C GLY A 198 -4.82 -15.73 -8.92
N ARG A 199 -4.53 -15.04 -10.03
CA ARG A 199 -4.35 -15.61 -11.37
C ARG A 199 -3.43 -14.72 -12.21
N TYR A 200 -2.87 -15.29 -13.27
CA TYR A 200 -2.23 -14.53 -14.35
C TYR A 200 -3.25 -14.24 -15.46
N GLU A 201 -3.12 -13.09 -16.13
CA GLU A 201 -3.99 -12.65 -17.22
C GLU A 201 -3.99 -13.61 -18.44
N PHE A 202 -2.87 -14.30 -18.66
CA PHE A 202 -2.63 -15.09 -19.87
C PHE A 202 -2.80 -16.61 -19.68
N GLU A 203 -3.53 -17.05 -18.65
CA GLU A 203 -3.91 -18.47 -18.46
C GLU A 203 -5.17 -18.88 -19.22
#